data_AF-A0A2N0VJ10-F1
#
_entry.id   AF-A0A2N0VJ10-F1
#
_cell.length_a   1.000
_cell.length_b   1.000
_cell.length_c   1.000
_cell.angle_alpha   90.00
_cell.angle_beta   90.00
_cell.angle_gamma   90.00
#
_symmetry.space_group_name_H-M   'P 1'
#
loop_
_entity.id
_entity.type
_entity.pdbx_description
1 polymer ?
#
loop_
_entity_poly.entity_id
_entity_poly.type
_entity_poly.pdbx_seq_one_letter_code
_entity_poly.pdbx_strand_id
1 'polypeptide(L)'
;MNHHTILALKKYQPLLLKLFLSTTVVAMGVSWMHDAPVNERVVTLRYLILAIAGFISFVTPYLLFPDSNSRLIQMGNISGNKLLSYLSRKTLYFYIYFFLFITVILFVDSVSLTSDLVTKGVYALYGILFTTGLHFAALFLYLKVGPQSQFWQESNKGKELRRKMADYFKYPMDPGAIPSLINTVVLATGGMLLVIISSVLGNQFGGFSELLLSLVVFSFALAQYRLNNREPERKYYHTNSFFSEFFGANAGEDSITARRKVDQLWWVPAQLRANVWQFLQQIDRKIPAGRAVAAGHILVWLIAYQKPDINFMIGVWALFAVSHHLFILMTMQTDFSPHWLLRWVSSPAKWFITWFWMQIRWLLPLLISMNLQLFLFDVPRGQDQVVIIIIYLLSAAVAAAVGAVRIKTSVK
;
A
#
# COMPACT_ATOMS: atom_id res chain seq x y z
N MET A 1 12.07 29.98 -13.14
CA MET A 1 10.69 29.57 -12.79
C MET A 1 10.26 30.48 -11.65
N ASN A 2 9.31 31.39 -11.87
CA ASN A 2 9.00 32.44 -10.91
C ASN A 2 8.40 31.86 -9.61
N HIS A 3 8.65 32.53 -8.48
CA HIS A 3 8.19 32.10 -7.15
C HIS A 3 6.66 31.86 -7.11
N HIS A 4 5.89 32.66 -7.86
CA HIS A 4 4.45 32.47 -8.05
C HIS A 4 4.08 31.14 -8.73
N THR A 5 4.88 30.65 -9.68
CA THR A 5 4.64 29.37 -10.36
C THR A 5 4.89 28.18 -9.42
N ILE A 6 5.87 28.29 -8.52
CA ILE A 6 6.19 27.24 -7.53
C ILE A 6 5.09 27.15 -6.45
N LEU A 7 4.59 28.29 -5.99
CA LEU A 7 3.47 28.34 -5.02
C LEU A 7 2.17 27.82 -5.63
N ALA A 8 1.89 28.15 -6.89
CA ALA A 8 0.75 27.58 -7.61
C ALA A 8 0.87 26.05 -7.72
N LEU A 9 2.03 25.52 -8.11
CA LEU A 9 2.23 24.07 -8.20
C LEU A 9 2.10 23.35 -6.86
N LYS A 10 2.59 23.91 -5.75
CA LYS A 10 2.37 23.36 -4.41
C LYS A 10 0.88 23.32 -4.04
N LYS A 11 0.10 24.34 -4.44
CA LYS A 11 -1.35 24.40 -4.20
C LYS A 11 -2.11 23.35 -5.01
N TYR A 12 -1.70 23.06 -6.25
CA TYR A 12 -2.37 22.10 -7.14
C TYR A 12 -1.84 20.67 -7.06
N GLN A 13 -0.68 20.43 -6.45
CA GLN A 13 -0.10 19.10 -6.26
C GLN A 13 -1.09 18.04 -5.72
N PRO A 14 -1.91 18.31 -4.68
CA PRO A 14 -2.87 17.31 -4.20
C PRO A 14 -4.01 17.05 -5.20
N LEU A 15 -4.41 18.05 -5.99
CA LEU A 15 -5.44 17.90 -7.02
C LEU A 15 -4.92 17.08 -8.20
N LEU A 16 -3.71 17.39 -8.68
CA LEU A 16 -3.06 16.66 -9.77
C LEU A 16 -2.82 15.19 -9.39
N LEU A 17 -2.40 14.93 -8.15
CA LEU A 17 -2.24 13.55 -7.65
C LEU A 17 -3.58 12.81 -7.63
N LYS A 18 -4.65 13.44 -7.13
CA LYS A 18 -6.00 12.84 -7.12
C LYS A 18 -6.50 12.55 -8.54
N LEU A 19 -6.32 13.51 -9.46
CA LEU A 19 -6.70 13.34 -10.86
C LEU A 19 -5.93 12.19 -11.49
N PHE A 20 -4.60 12.16 -11.32
CA PHE A 20 -3.75 11.08 -11.82
C PHE A 20 -4.18 9.71 -11.29
N LEU A 21 -4.43 9.59 -9.98
CA LEU A 21 -4.89 8.34 -9.38
C LEU A 21 -6.26 7.93 -9.90
N SER A 22 -7.22 8.84 -9.96
CA SER A 22 -8.57 8.56 -10.49
C SER A 22 -8.52 8.15 -11.96
N THR A 23 -7.78 8.87 -12.81
CA THR A 23 -7.61 8.53 -14.23
C THR A 23 -6.93 7.18 -14.40
N THR A 24 -5.91 6.87 -13.58
CA THR A 24 -5.23 5.57 -13.61
C THR A 24 -6.19 4.44 -13.24
N VAL A 25 -6.95 4.61 -12.15
CA VAL A 25 -7.95 3.63 -11.70
C VAL A 25 -9.03 3.40 -12.77
N VAL A 26 -9.54 4.47 -13.37
CA VAL A 26 -10.53 4.37 -14.46
C VAL A 26 -9.92 3.66 -15.67
N ALA A 27 -8.75 4.07 -16.14
CA ALA A 27 -8.09 3.46 -17.29
C ALA A 27 -7.81 1.96 -17.06
N MET A 28 -7.36 1.58 -15.86
CA MET A 28 -7.16 0.18 -15.47
C MET A 28 -8.48 -0.60 -15.49
N GLY A 29 -9.55 -0.06 -14.90
CA GLY A 29 -10.82 -0.77 -14.85
C GLY A 29 -11.48 -0.90 -16.23
N VAL A 30 -11.38 0.15 -17.06
CA VAL A 30 -11.83 0.14 -18.46
C VAL A 30 -11.03 -0.91 -19.25
N SER A 31 -9.71 -0.81 -19.25
CA SER A 31 -8.86 -1.74 -20.03
C SER A 31 -9.03 -3.20 -19.61
N TRP A 32 -9.37 -3.46 -18.35
CA TRP A 32 -9.60 -4.82 -17.87
C TRP A 32 -10.96 -5.36 -18.30
N MET A 33 -12.04 -4.58 -18.14
CA MET A 33 -13.40 -5.13 -18.18
C MET A 33 -14.31 -4.52 -19.25
N HIS A 34 -13.80 -3.70 -20.18
CA HIS A 34 -14.62 -2.99 -21.18
C HIS A 34 -15.62 -3.90 -21.90
N ASP A 35 -15.12 -5.00 -22.48
CA ASP A 35 -15.89 -5.92 -23.33
C ASP A 35 -16.31 -7.21 -22.59
N ALA A 36 -16.08 -7.29 -21.28
CA ALA A 36 -16.35 -8.49 -20.50
C ALA A 36 -17.86 -8.66 -20.21
N PRO A 37 -18.42 -9.87 -20.31
CA PRO A 37 -19.80 -10.14 -19.93
C PRO A 37 -20.00 -10.01 -18.41
N VAL A 38 -21.25 -9.80 -17.99
CA VAL A 38 -21.60 -9.56 -16.57
C VAL A 38 -21.10 -10.67 -15.63
N ASN A 39 -21.18 -11.93 -16.05
CA ASN A 39 -20.72 -13.06 -15.24
C ASN A 39 -19.22 -13.00 -14.94
N GLU A 40 -18.41 -12.62 -15.92
CA GLU A 40 -16.96 -12.44 -15.73
C GLU A 40 -16.67 -11.26 -14.79
N ARG A 41 -17.44 -10.17 -14.88
CA ARG A 41 -17.32 -9.03 -13.96
C ARG A 41 -17.60 -9.41 -12.51
N VAL A 42 -18.60 -10.25 -12.28
CA VAL A 42 -18.92 -10.76 -10.94
C VAL A 42 -17.77 -11.61 -10.39
N VAL A 43 -17.21 -12.49 -11.20
CA VAL A 43 -16.06 -13.32 -10.82
C VAL A 43 -14.84 -12.45 -10.51
N THR A 44 -14.51 -11.50 -11.40
CA THR A 44 -13.42 -10.53 -11.19
C THR A 44 -13.61 -9.71 -9.92
N LEU A 45 -14.84 -9.26 -9.63
CA LEU A 45 -15.15 -8.53 -8.40
C LEU A 45 -14.87 -9.38 -7.16
N ARG A 46 -15.27 -10.66 -7.13
CA ARG A 46 -15.01 -11.56 -5.99
C ARG A 46 -13.51 -11.70 -5.74
N TYR A 47 -12.71 -11.90 -6.78
CA TYR A 47 -11.25 -11.97 -6.67
C TYR A 47 -10.63 -10.64 -6.23
N LEU A 48 -11.13 -9.52 -6.75
CA LEU A 48 -10.71 -8.20 -6.32
C LEU A 48 -10.98 -8.00 -4.82
N ILE A 49 -12.15 -8.36 -4.32
CA ILE A 49 -12.49 -8.23 -2.89
C ILE A 49 -11.60 -9.14 -2.03
N LEU A 50 -11.26 -10.32 -2.53
CA LEU A 50 -10.31 -11.25 -1.90
C LEU A 50 -8.92 -10.60 -1.76
N ALA A 51 -8.45 -9.93 -2.82
CA ALA A 51 -7.21 -9.14 -2.79
C ALA A 51 -7.31 -7.92 -1.84
N ILE A 52 -8.44 -7.21 -1.86
CA ILE A 52 -8.73 -6.07 -0.99
C ILE A 52 -8.70 -6.50 0.49
N ALA A 53 -9.18 -7.70 0.83
CA ALA A 53 -9.12 -8.21 2.20
C ALA A 53 -7.68 -8.32 2.71
N GLY A 54 -6.79 -8.89 1.89
CA GLY A 54 -5.35 -8.90 2.17
C GLY A 54 -4.77 -7.49 2.26
N PHE A 55 -5.08 -6.62 1.30
CA PHE A 55 -4.58 -5.25 1.24
C PHE A 55 -5.00 -4.42 2.47
N ILE A 56 -6.29 -4.39 2.82
CA ILE A 56 -6.83 -3.67 3.98
C ILE A 56 -6.18 -4.17 5.27
N SER A 57 -6.07 -5.50 5.42
CA SER A 57 -5.46 -6.10 6.60
C SER A 57 -4.04 -5.59 6.82
N PHE A 58 -3.27 -5.42 5.75
CA PHE A 58 -1.87 -5.04 5.80
C PHE A 58 -1.67 -3.52 5.88
N VAL A 59 -2.39 -2.74 5.07
CA VAL A 59 -2.14 -1.30 4.89
C VAL A 59 -2.75 -0.45 6.00
N THR A 60 -3.85 -0.87 6.60
CA THR A 60 -4.56 -0.08 7.64
C THR A 60 -3.65 0.44 8.76
N PRO A 61 -2.77 -0.34 9.41
CA PRO A 61 -1.93 0.17 10.49
C PRO A 61 -0.98 1.29 10.03
N TYR A 62 -0.46 1.23 8.80
CA TYR A 62 0.43 2.26 8.25
C TYR A 62 -0.30 3.55 7.86
N LEU A 63 -1.58 3.46 7.51
CA LEU A 63 -2.39 4.65 7.24
C LEU A 63 -2.82 5.34 8.53
N LEU A 64 -3.01 4.57 9.60
CA LEU A 64 -3.42 5.09 10.90
C LEU A 64 -2.24 5.64 11.70
N PHE A 65 -1.16 4.86 11.81
CA PHE A 65 -0.10 5.07 12.79
C PHE A 65 1.32 4.98 12.21
N PRO A 66 2.28 5.77 12.74
CA PRO A 66 2.07 6.84 13.71
C PRO A 66 1.32 8.02 13.07
N ASP A 67 0.37 8.60 13.80
CA ASP A 67 -0.40 9.74 13.33
C ASP A 67 0.39 11.04 13.47
N SER A 68 0.68 11.69 12.34
CA SER A 68 1.33 13.00 12.29
C SER A 68 0.55 14.09 13.03
N ASN A 69 -0.77 13.94 13.15
CA ASN A 69 -1.63 14.91 13.83
C ASN A 69 -1.87 14.59 15.31
N SER A 70 -1.21 13.56 15.86
CA SER A 70 -1.42 13.10 17.24
C SER A 70 -1.27 14.21 18.29
N ARG A 71 -0.30 15.11 18.14
CA ARG A 71 -0.12 16.27 19.03
C ARG A 71 -1.28 17.26 18.96
N LEU A 72 -1.78 17.56 17.76
CA LEU A 72 -2.94 18.45 17.58
C LEU A 72 -4.21 17.84 18.17
N ILE A 73 -4.38 16.53 17.98
CA ILE A 73 -5.49 15.75 18.55
C ILE A 73 -5.45 15.78 20.08
N GLN A 74 -4.25 15.68 20.67
CA GLN A 74 -4.02 15.75 22.11
C GLN A 74 -4.30 17.15 22.67
N MET A 75 -3.76 18.19 22.05
CA MET A 75 -4.02 19.58 22.47
C MET A 75 -5.48 19.98 22.30
N GLY A 76 -6.12 19.51 21.22
CA GLY A 76 -7.53 19.77 20.94
C GLY A 76 -8.50 18.99 21.83
N ASN A 77 -8.00 18.05 22.65
CA ASN A 77 -8.78 17.19 23.55
C ASN A 77 -10.08 16.69 22.91
N ILE A 78 -9.98 16.12 21.70
CA ILE A 78 -11.17 15.76 20.93
C ILE A 78 -11.92 14.60 21.60
N SER A 79 -13.26 14.68 21.62
CA SER A 79 -14.08 13.61 22.18
C SER A 79 -13.97 12.31 21.39
N GLY A 80 -14.15 11.18 22.06
CA GLY A 80 -14.00 9.85 21.46
C GLY A 80 -14.78 9.62 20.17
N ASN A 81 -16.02 10.11 20.08
CA ASN A 81 -16.80 10.02 18.84
C ASN A 81 -16.20 10.84 17.68
N LYS A 82 -15.64 12.01 17.98
CA LYS A 82 -14.92 12.83 16.99
C LYS A 82 -13.61 12.16 16.59
N LEU A 83 -12.89 11.54 17.53
CA LEU A 83 -11.69 10.75 17.24
C LEU A 83 -11.99 9.57 16.33
N LEU A 84 -13.03 8.78 16.62
CA LEU A 84 -13.44 7.66 15.76
C LEU A 84 -13.88 8.12 14.37
N SER A 85 -14.57 9.26 14.27
CA SER A 85 -14.93 9.86 12.97
C SER A 85 -13.71 10.35 12.20
N TYR A 86 -12.74 10.94 12.90
CA TYR A 86 -11.48 11.38 12.32
C TYR A 86 -10.69 10.20 11.75
N LEU A 87 -10.51 9.13 12.54
CA LEU A 87 -9.76 7.94 12.11
C LEU A 87 -10.41 7.27 10.90
N SER A 88 -11.74 7.10 10.90
CA SER A 88 -12.42 6.50 9.76
C SER A 88 -12.34 7.37 8.50
N ARG A 89 -12.53 8.68 8.62
CA ARG A 89 -12.41 9.61 7.48
C ARG A 89 -11.00 9.60 6.89
N LYS A 90 -9.97 9.63 7.75
CA LYS A 90 -8.56 9.64 7.35
C LYS A 90 -8.23 8.48 6.42
N THR A 91 -8.69 7.27 6.74
CA THR A 91 -8.44 6.06 5.96
C THR A 91 -9.42 5.89 4.80
N LEU A 92 -10.68 6.31 4.94
CA LEU A 92 -11.69 6.18 3.90
C LEU A 92 -11.31 6.89 2.60
N TYR A 93 -10.58 8.01 2.69
CA TYR A 93 -10.05 8.70 1.51
C TYR A 93 -9.14 7.84 0.63
N PHE A 94 -8.46 6.83 1.19
CA PHE A 94 -7.69 5.90 0.39
C PHE A 94 -8.60 4.85 -0.28
N TYR A 95 -9.69 4.46 0.40
CA TYR A 95 -10.60 3.45 -0.11
C TYR A 95 -11.55 3.94 -1.21
N ILE A 96 -11.68 5.27 -1.39
CA ILE A 96 -12.47 5.84 -2.50
C ILE A 96 -12.00 5.34 -3.87
N TYR A 97 -10.71 5.06 -4.02
CA TYR A 97 -10.16 4.53 -5.28
C TYR A 97 -10.57 3.08 -5.52
N PHE A 98 -10.74 2.25 -4.48
CA PHE A 98 -11.33 0.92 -4.64
C PHE A 98 -12.82 1.02 -4.99
N PHE A 99 -13.57 1.95 -4.38
CA PHE A 99 -14.98 2.15 -4.73
C PHE A 99 -15.15 2.62 -6.18
N LEU A 100 -14.28 3.53 -6.63
CA LEU A 100 -14.21 3.95 -8.02
C LEU A 100 -13.90 2.75 -8.92
N PHE A 101 -12.89 1.96 -8.57
CA PHE A 101 -12.49 0.79 -9.35
C PHE A 101 -13.62 -0.24 -9.46
N ILE A 102 -14.28 -0.58 -8.34
CA ILE A 102 -15.44 -1.50 -8.28
C ILE A 102 -16.57 -0.99 -9.20
N THR A 103 -16.86 0.31 -9.13
CA THR A 103 -17.88 0.94 -9.99
C THR A 103 -17.48 0.83 -11.46
N VAL A 104 -16.22 1.15 -11.79
CA VAL A 104 -15.72 1.11 -13.17
C VAL A 104 -15.79 -0.30 -13.75
N ILE A 105 -15.30 -1.32 -13.04
CA ILE A 105 -15.29 -2.71 -13.57
C ILE A 105 -16.69 -3.29 -13.79
N LEU A 106 -17.71 -2.80 -13.06
CA LEU A 106 -19.09 -3.27 -13.20
C LEU A 106 -19.89 -2.50 -14.26
N PHE A 107 -19.63 -1.20 -14.42
CA PHE A 107 -20.46 -0.32 -15.26
C PHE A 107 -19.80 0.13 -16.57
N VAL A 108 -18.49 -0.02 -16.74
CA VAL A 108 -17.85 0.24 -18.04
C VAL A 108 -18.10 -0.94 -18.96
N ASP A 109 -19.19 -0.88 -19.72
CA ASP A 109 -19.69 -1.97 -20.54
C ASP A 109 -20.09 -1.46 -21.93
N SER A 110 -19.28 -1.79 -22.94
CA SER A 110 -19.55 -1.51 -24.36
C SER A 110 -20.62 -2.41 -24.96
N VAL A 111 -20.77 -3.63 -24.42
CA VAL A 111 -21.59 -4.69 -24.99
C VAL A 111 -23.03 -4.55 -24.51
N SER A 112 -23.22 -4.23 -23.23
CA SER A 112 -24.51 -4.36 -22.55
C SER A 112 -24.77 -3.20 -21.58
N LEU A 113 -24.44 -1.97 -22.02
CA LEU A 113 -24.43 -0.74 -21.19
C LEU A 113 -25.68 -0.56 -20.31
N THR A 114 -26.88 -0.80 -20.87
CA THR A 114 -28.17 -0.62 -20.18
C THR A 114 -28.84 -1.93 -19.74
N SER A 115 -28.30 -3.09 -20.11
CA SER A 115 -28.83 -4.36 -19.59
C SER A 115 -28.23 -4.68 -18.22
N ASP A 116 -28.94 -5.52 -17.46
CA ASP A 116 -28.48 -6.08 -16.19
C ASP A 116 -28.10 -5.03 -15.14
N LEU A 117 -28.67 -3.82 -15.22
CA LEU A 117 -28.39 -2.72 -14.29
C LEU A 117 -28.67 -3.10 -12.83
N VAL A 118 -29.72 -3.90 -12.60
CA VAL A 118 -30.03 -4.42 -11.27
C VAL A 118 -28.90 -5.31 -10.76
N THR A 119 -28.44 -6.26 -11.57
CA THR A 119 -27.34 -7.17 -11.23
C THR A 119 -26.05 -6.39 -10.97
N LYS A 120 -25.66 -5.49 -11.88
CA LYS A 120 -24.50 -4.61 -11.72
C LYS A 120 -24.57 -3.77 -10.44
N GLY A 121 -25.75 -3.21 -10.15
CA GLY A 121 -26.00 -2.43 -8.94
C GLY A 121 -25.89 -3.27 -7.66
N VAL A 122 -26.48 -4.47 -7.63
CA VAL A 122 -26.38 -5.40 -6.49
C VAL A 122 -24.92 -5.76 -6.22
N TYR A 123 -24.15 -6.09 -7.27
CA TYR A 123 -22.74 -6.44 -7.11
C TYR A 123 -21.86 -5.23 -6.75
N ALA A 124 -22.17 -4.03 -7.23
CA ALA A 124 -21.45 -2.82 -6.83
C ALA A 124 -21.66 -2.53 -5.33
N LEU A 125 -22.90 -2.61 -4.86
CA LEU A 125 -23.25 -2.46 -3.45
C LEU A 125 -22.61 -3.54 -2.59
N TYR A 126 -22.62 -4.80 -3.05
CA TYR A 126 -21.92 -5.91 -2.42
C TYR A 126 -20.44 -5.57 -2.20
N GLY A 127 -19.71 -5.21 -3.27
CA GLY A 127 -18.28 -4.92 -3.17
C GLY A 127 -17.96 -3.71 -2.29
N ILE A 128 -18.75 -2.64 -2.39
CA ILE A 128 -18.57 -1.43 -1.58
C ILE A 128 -18.86 -1.72 -0.09
N LEU A 129 -19.98 -2.38 0.23
CA LEU A 129 -20.35 -2.71 1.60
C LEU A 129 -19.34 -3.66 2.23
N PHE A 130 -18.93 -4.71 1.51
CA PHE A 130 -17.95 -5.66 2.02
C PHE A 130 -16.60 -5.00 2.30
N THR A 131 -16.09 -4.20 1.36
CA THR A 131 -14.85 -3.43 1.51
C THR A 131 -14.92 -2.48 2.70
N THR A 132 -16.06 -1.79 2.86
CA THR A 132 -16.28 -0.86 3.97
C THR A 132 -16.42 -1.61 5.31
N GLY A 133 -17.04 -2.78 5.33
CA GLY A 133 -17.14 -3.63 6.50
C GLY A 133 -15.77 -4.13 6.97
N LEU A 134 -14.95 -4.63 6.04
CA LEU A 134 -13.55 -4.99 6.33
C LEU A 134 -12.75 -3.81 6.85
N HIS A 135 -12.97 -2.62 6.28
CA HIS A 135 -12.33 -1.41 6.78
C HIS A 135 -12.69 -1.14 8.25
N PHE A 136 -13.96 -1.15 8.63
CA PHE A 136 -14.37 -0.94 10.02
C PHE A 136 -13.87 -2.04 10.96
N ALA A 137 -13.84 -3.30 10.50
CA ALA A 137 -13.26 -4.40 11.26
C ALA A 137 -11.76 -4.16 11.51
N ALA A 138 -11.04 -3.69 10.50
CA ALA A 138 -9.63 -3.33 10.62
C ALA A 138 -9.41 -2.19 11.61
N LEU A 139 -10.19 -1.10 11.52
CA LEU A 139 -10.12 0.00 12.50
C LEU A 139 -10.35 -0.50 13.93
N PHE A 140 -11.35 -1.36 14.12
CA PHE A 140 -11.67 -1.93 15.42
C PHE A 140 -10.53 -2.77 16.01
N LEU A 141 -9.93 -3.66 15.21
CA LEU A 141 -8.84 -4.52 15.66
C LEU A 141 -7.55 -3.72 15.89
N TYR A 142 -7.18 -2.84 14.96
CA TYR A 142 -5.95 -2.08 15.07
C TYR A 142 -5.96 -1.05 16.20
N LEU A 143 -7.10 -0.47 16.55
CA LEU A 143 -7.20 0.39 17.73
C LEU A 143 -6.89 -0.33 19.05
N LYS A 144 -7.03 -1.67 19.11
CA LYS A 144 -6.75 -2.46 20.31
C LYS A 144 -5.30 -2.96 20.40
N VAL A 145 -4.50 -2.73 19.36
CA VAL A 145 -3.15 -3.30 19.26
C VAL A 145 -2.22 -2.75 20.34
N GLY A 146 -2.21 -1.45 20.60
CA GLY A 146 -1.26 -0.84 21.55
C GLY A 146 -1.17 -1.55 22.90
N PRO A 147 -2.28 -1.66 23.66
CA PRO A 147 -2.28 -2.37 24.94
C PRO A 147 -1.88 -3.84 24.84
N GLN A 148 -2.28 -4.53 23.77
CA GLN A 148 -1.92 -5.94 23.55
C GLN A 148 -0.42 -6.08 23.26
N SER A 149 0.13 -5.21 22.42
CA SER A 149 1.54 -5.17 22.05
C SER A 149 2.42 -4.88 23.26
N GLN A 150 2.01 -3.94 24.11
CA GLN A 150 2.69 -3.65 25.38
C GLN A 150 2.74 -4.90 26.26
N PHE A 151 1.60 -5.58 26.45
CA PHE A 151 1.55 -6.82 27.22
C PHE A 151 2.51 -7.88 26.66
N TRP A 152 2.54 -8.09 25.35
CA TRP A 152 3.46 -9.05 24.73
C TRP A 152 4.93 -8.64 24.93
N GLN A 153 5.26 -7.37 24.74
CA GLN A 153 6.62 -6.86 24.88
C GLN A 153 7.15 -6.98 26.32
N GLU A 154 6.30 -6.73 27.32
CA GLU A 154 6.68 -6.75 28.74
C GLU A 154 6.57 -8.14 29.39
N SER A 155 5.72 -9.03 28.85
CA SER A 155 5.45 -10.35 29.44
C SER A 155 6.63 -11.33 29.35
N ASN A 156 6.70 -12.26 30.30
CA ASN A 156 7.64 -13.38 30.27
C ASN A 156 7.47 -14.26 29.02
N LYS A 157 6.23 -14.44 28.55
CA LYS A 157 5.92 -15.19 27.31
C LYS A 157 6.55 -14.54 26.08
N GLY A 158 6.46 -13.21 25.96
CA GLY A 158 7.10 -12.50 24.85
C GLY A 158 8.62 -12.53 24.91
N LYS A 159 9.20 -12.42 26.11
CA LYS A 159 10.66 -12.58 26.32
C LYS A 159 11.14 -13.97 25.91
N GLU A 160 10.41 -15.02 26.28
CA GLU A 160 10.73 -16.40 25.89
C GLU A 160 10.64 -16.60 24.38
N LEU A 161 9.58 -16.07 23.74
CA LEU A 161 9.42 -16.15 22.29
C LEU A 161 10.51 -15.38 21.54
N ARG A 162 10.90 -14.18 22.02
CA ARG A 162 12.02 -13.42 21.46
C ARG A 162 13.31 -14.23 21.48
N ARG A 163 13.60 -14.92 22.59
CA ARG A 163 14.77 -15.81 22.72
C ARG A 163 14.71 -16.95 21.70
N LYS A 164 13.60 -17.70 21.66
CA LYS A 164 13.43 -18.80 20.70
C LYS A 164 13.57 -18.33 19.24
N MET A 165 12.93 -17.22 18.87
CA MET A 165 13.00 -16.69 17.50
C MET A 165 14.41 -16.21 17.13
N ALA A 166 15.16 -15.62 18.08
CA ALA A 166 16.55 -15.25 17.86
C ALA A 166 17.42 -16.50 17.61
N ASP A 167 17.18 -17.58 18.33
CA ASP A 167 17.89 -18.86 18.17
C ASP A 167 17.61 -19.50 16.79
N TYR A 168 16.35 -19.46 16.31
CA TYR A 168 15.96 -20.08 15.03
C TYR A 168 16.24 -19.22 13.79
N PHE A 169 15.94 -17.92 13.83
CA PHE A 169 15.95 -17.05 12.64
C PHE A 169 17.16 -16.12 12.56
N LYS A 170 18.05 -16.14 13.57
CA LYS A 170 19.18 -15.19 13.75
C LYS A 170 18.78 -13.71 13.76
N TYR A 171 17.49 -13.42 13.75
CA TYR A 171 16.89 -12.09 13.78
C TYR A 171 15.84 -12.07 14.90
N PRO A 172 16.04 -11.28 15.96
CA PRO A 172 15.04 -11.16 17.01
C PRO A 172 13.81 -10.47 16.44
N MET A 173 12.70 -11.20 16.32
CA MET A 173 11.39 -10.60 16.07
C MET A 173 10.97 -9.83 17.32
N ASP A 174 10.46 -8.61 17.15
CA ASP A 174 9.89 -7.87 18.28
C ASP A 174 8.54 -8.49 18.69
N PRO A 175 8.40 -9.02 19.92
CA PRO A 175 7.14 -9.58 20.41
C PRO A 175 5.98 -8.58 20.39
N GLY A 176 6.27 -7.28 20.51
CA GLY A 176 5.26 -6.24 20.37
C GLY A 176 4.56 -6.23 19.00
N ALA A 177 5.20 -6.75 17.95
CA ALA A 177 4.62 -6.84 16.61
C ALA A 177 3.59 -7.98 16.46
N ILE A 178 3.57 -8.95 17.38
CA ILE A 178 2.76 -10.16 17.26
C ILE A 178 1.26 -9.86 17.19
N PRO A 179 0.66 -9.02 18.05
CA PRO A 179 -0.76 -8.69 17.94
C PRO A 179 -1.12 -8.04 16.61
N SER A 180 -0.26 -7.17 16.08
CA SER A 180 -0.46 -6.57 14.76
C SER A 180 -0.43 -7.63 13.65
N LEU A 181 0.50 -8.59 13.72
CA LEU A 181 0.57 -9.69 12.76
C LEU A 181 -0.65 -10.61 12.86
N ILE A 182 -1.06 -10.99 14.06
CA ILE A 182 -2.27 -11.80 14.29
C ILE A 182 -3.49 -11.10 13.72
N ASN A 183 -3.67 -9.80 14.00
CA ASN A 183 -4.79 -9.03 13.45
C ASN A 183 -4.74 -8.96 11.92
N THR A 184 -3.54 -8.83 11.32
CA THR A 184 -3.37 -8.90 9.86
C THR A 184 -3.86 -10.25 9.33
N VAL A 185 -3.40 -11.35 9.92
CA VAL A 185 -3.77 -12.71 9.50
C VAL A 185 -5.27 -12.93 9.66
N VAL A 186 -5.84 -12.63 10.83
CA VAL A 186 -7.27 -12.80 11.12
C VAL A 186 -8.14 -11.99 10.16
N LEU A 187 -7.78 -10.75 9.86
CA LEU A 187 -8.51 -9.92 8.89
C LEU A 187 -8.38 -10.46 7.47
N ALA A 188 -7.18 -10.84 7.05
CA ALA A 188 -6.94 -11.38 5.72
C ALA A 188 -7.68 -12.71 5.52
N THR A 189 -7.41 -13.70 6.37
CA THR A 189 -8.01 -15.03 6.24
C THR A 189 -9.51 -15.00 6.50
N GLY A 190 -9.96 -14.25 7.52
CA GLY A 190 -11.38 -14.08 7.81
C GLY A 190 -12.12 -13.39 6.66
N GLY A 191 -11.55 -12.33 6.10
CA GLY A 191 -12.12 -11.65 4.93
C GLY A 191 -12.17 -12.56 3.70
N MET A 192 -11.10 -13.27 3.39
CA MET A 192 -11.05 -14.22 2.26
C MET A 192 -12.05 -15.37 2.42
N LEU A 193 -12.17 -15.95 3.62
CA LEU A 193 -13.16 -16.98 3.92
C LEU A 193 -14.59 -16.46 3.74
N LEU A 194 -14.87 -15.25 4.22
CA LEU A 194 -16.19 -14.62 4.03
C LEU A 194 -16.50 -14.37 2.55
N VAL A 195 -15.51 -14.02 1.72
CA VAL A 195 -15.70 -13.92 0.25
C VAL A 195 -16.03 -15.29 -0.35
N ILE A 196 -15.34 -16.36 0.06
CA ILE A 196 -15.62 -17.72 -0.43
C ILE A 196 -17.04 -18.14 -0.03
N ILE A 197 -17.42 -17.97 1.23
CA ILE A 197 -18.78 -18.24 1.72
C ILE A 197 -19.81 -17.42 0.92
N SER A 198 -19.55 -16.12 0.72
CA SER A 198 -20.40 -15.25 -0.09
C SER A 198 -20.56 -15.80 -1.49
N SER A 199 -19.47 -16.19 -2.15
CA SER A 199 -19.49 -16.71 -3.50
C SER A 199 -20.30 -18.00 -3.61
N VAL A 200 -20.20 -18.90 -2.62
CA VAL A 200 -20.99 -20.13 -2.57
C VAL A 200 -22.48 -19.81 -2.44
N LEU A 201 -22.84 -18.90 -1.52
CA LEU A 201 -24.22 -18.45 -1.36
C LEU A 201 -24.73 -17.76 -2.63
N GLY A 202 -23.92 -16.91 -3.24
CA GLY A 202 -24.24 -16.22 -4.49
C GLY A 202 -24.53 -17.16 -5.64
N ASN A 203 -23.75 -18.23 -5.76
CA ASN A 203 -23.96 -19.25 -6.80
C ASN A 203 -25.24 -20.08 -6.55
N GLN A 204 -25.66 -20.27 -5.30
CA GLN A 204 -26.84 -21.06 -4.94
C GLN A 204 -28.14 -20.23 -4.92
N PHE A 205 -28.08 -19.00 -4.43
CA PHE A 205 -29.24 -18.15 -4.11
C PHE A 205 -29.24 -16.80 -4.84
N GLY A 206 -28.27 -16.54 -5.72
CA GLY A 206 -28.13 -15.30 -6.49
C GLY A 206 -27.46 -14.16 -5.74
N GLY A 207 -27.17 -13.06 -6.46
CA GLY A 207 -26.35 -11.94 -5.97
C GLY A 207 -26.93 -11.19 -4.75
N PHE A 208 -28.25 -11.26 -4.51
CA PHE A 208 -28.85 -10.68 -3.30
C PHE A 208 -28.38 -11.36 -2.01
N SER A 209 -28.03 -12.65 -2.05
CA SER A 209 -27.47 -13.36 -0.89
C SER A 209 -26.06 -12.85 -0.54
N GLU A 210 -25.24 -12.54 -1.55
CA GLU A 210 -23.93 -11.91 -1.38
C GLU A 210 -24.05 -10.51 -0.77
N LEU A 211 -24.99 -9.72 -1.29
CA LEU A 211 -25.29 -8.39 -0.77
C LEU A 211 -25.76 -8.46 0.69
N LEU A 212 -26.64 -9.39 1.04
CA LEU A 212 -27.11 -9.60 2.41
C LEU A 212 -25.95 -9.94 3.36
N LEU A 213 -25.07 -10.86 2.97
CA LEU A 213 -23.90 -11.18 3.78
C LEU A 213 -23.00 -9.95 3.97
N SER A 214 -22.79 -9.16 2.93
CA SER A 214 -21.99 -7.93 3.01
C SER A 214 -22.62 -6.88 3.91
N LEU A 215 -23.95 -6.78 3.91
CA LEU A 215 -24.69 -5.93 4.84
C LEU A 215 -24.50 -6.38 6.29
N VAL A 216 -24.52 -7.71 6.55
CA VAL A 216 -24.24 -8.27 7.88
C VAL A 216 -22.81 -7.96 8.32
N VAL A 217 -21.82 -8.21 7.45
CA VAL A 217 -20.40 -7.91 7.73
C VAL A 217 -20.19 -6.43 8.01
N PHE A 218 -20.74 -5.55 7.18
CA PHE A 218 -20.68 -4.11 7.35
C PHE A 218 -21.32 -3.67 8.67
N SER A 219 -22.55 -4.10 8.94
CA SER A 219 -23.32 -3.67 10.11
C SER A 219 -22.67 -4.17 11.40
N PHE A 220 -22.21 -5.42 11.43
CA PHE A 220 -21.49 -5.99 12.56
C PHE A 220 -20.17 -5.27 12.80
N ALA A 221 -19.35 -5.08 11.78
CA ALA A 221 -18.07 -4.39 11.91
C ALA A 221 -18.22 -2.93 12.36
N LEU A 222 -19.22 -2.22 11.81
CA LEU A 222 -19.53 -0.85 12.22
C LEU A 222 -20.01 -0.80 13.67
N ALA A 223 -20.88 -1.72 14.10
CA ALA A 223 -21.34 -1.82 15.47
C ALA A 223 -20.17 -2.12 16.42
N GLN A 224 -19.29 -3.07 16.08
CA GLN A 224 -18.07 -3.36 16.85
C GLN A 224 -17.16 -2.12 16.97
N TYR A 225 -16.96 -1.41 15.86
CA TYR A 225 -16.15 -0.19 15.84
C TYR A 225 -16.73 0.93 16.71
N ARG A 226 -18.05 1.11 16.73
CA ARG A 226 -18.73 2.17 17.47
C ARG A 226 -18.97 1.83 18.94
N LEU A 227 -19.51 0.65 19.22
CA LEU A 227 -20.00 0.26 20.54
C LEU A 227 -18.90 -0.28 21.46
N ASN A 228 -17.92 -0.99 20.90
CA ASN A 228 -16.87 -1.66 21.69
C ASN A 228 -15.57 -0.85 21.81
N ASN A 229 -15.63 0.43 21.44
CA ASN A 229 -14.59 1.43 21.68
C ASN A 229 -15.09 2.50 22.66
N ARG A 230 -15.36 2.08 23.91
CA ARG A 230 -15.82 2.96 25.00
C ARG A 230 -14.80 4.03 25.40
N GLU A 231 -13.51 3.71 25.33
CA GLU A 231 -12.39 4.64 25.61
C GLU A 231 -11.45 4.69 24.39
N PRO A 232 -11.90 5.27 23.27
CA PRO A 232 -11.13 5.28 22.03
C PRO A 232 -9.86 6.13 22.16
N GLU A 233 -9.85 7.16 23.03
CA GLU A 233 -8.70 8.04 23.23
C GLU A 233 -7.52 7.26 23.82
N ARG A 234 -7.74 6.53 24.92
CA ARG A 234 -6.72 5.71 25.57
C ARG A 234 -6.13 4.69 24.59
N LYS A 235 -7.00 3.94 23.92
CA LYS A 235 -6.63 2.95 22.90
C LYS A 235 -5.80 3.56 21.76
N TYR A 236 -6.23 4.72 21.27
CA TYR A 236 -5.56 5.47 20.23
C TYR A 236 -4.16 5.91 20.66
N TYR A 237 -4.00 6.54 21.83
CA TYR A 237 -2.69 7.02 22.27
C TYR A 237 -1.70 5.89 22.55
N HIS A 238 -2.13 4.80 23.19
CA HIS A 238 -1.29 3.61 23.39
C HIS A 238 -0.88 2.97 22.06
N THR A 239 -1.81 2.86 21.11
CA THR A 239 -1.51 2.28 19.80
C THR A 239 -0.59 3.19 18.99
N ASN A 240 -0.84 4.50 19.02
CA ASN A 240 -0.01 5.48 18.36
C ASN A 240 1.41 5.53 18.94
N SER A 241 1.57 5.47 20.26
CA SER A 241 2.89 5.42 20.90
C SER A 241 3.64 4.15 20.54
N PHE A 242 2.97 2.99 20.58
CA PHE A 242 3.56 1.71 20.18
C PHE A 242 4.07 1.76 18.74
N PHE A 243 3.24 2.16 17.77
CA PHE A 243 3.69 2.24 16.38
C PHE A 243 4.73 3.34 16.16
N SER A 244 4.70 4.42 16.94
CA SER A 244 5.75 5.43 16.90
C SER A 244 7.10 4.88 17.38
N GLU A 245 7.12 4.00 18.38
CA GLU A 245 8.31 3.29 18.83
C GLU A 245 8.74 2.23 17.80
N PHE A 246 7.80 1.38 17.36
CA PHE A 246 8.03 0.31 16.41
C PHE A 246 8.57 0.79 15.06
N PHE A 247 8.08 1.95 14.57
CA PHE A 247 8.58 2.59 13.35
C PHE A 247 9.68 3.62 13.60
N GLY A 248 10.13 3.80 14.85
CA GLY A 248 11.21 4.74 15.18
C GLY A 248 10.88 6.21 14.97
N ALA A 249 9.61 6.60 14.97
CA ALA A 249 9.19 8.00 14.86
C ALA A 249 9.46 8.82 16.13
N ASN A 250 9.58 8.17 17.30
CA ASN A 250 10.03 8.76 18.58
C ASN A 250 11.42 8.28 19.02
N ALA A 251 12.18 7.70 18.10
CA ALA A 251 13.57 7.29 18.35
C ALA A 251 14.40 8.51 18.79
N GLY A 252 14.63 8.63 20.11
CA GLY A 252 15.70 9.46 20.66
C GLY A 252 17.06 9.04 20.10
N GLU A 253 18.06 9.90 20.28
CA GLU A 253 19.41 9.77 19.71
C GLU A 253 20.05 8.39 19.90
N ASP A 254 19.70 7.62 20.93
CA ASP A 254 20.36 6.35 21.24
C ASP A 254 19.93 5.15 20.38
N SER A 255 18.76 5.19 19.72
CA SER A 255 18.36 4.15 18.75
C SER A 255 18.81 4.45 17.31
N ILE A 256 19.45 5.62 17.10
CA ILE A 256 20.16 5.97 15.85
C ILE A 256 21.31 4.98 15.58
N THR A 257 21.76 4.24 16.60
CA THR A 257 22.78 3.18 16.52
C THR A 257 22.35 1.95 15.71
N ALA A 258 21.05 1.72 15.47
CA ALA A 258 20.55 0.68 14.56
C ALA A 258 20.45 1.14 13.08
N ARG A 259 20.96 2.34 12.75
CA ARG A 259 21.07 2.77 11.35
C ARG A 259 22.06 1.87 10.64
N ARG A 260 21.62 1.30 9.50
CA ARG A 260 22.51 0.54 8.61
C ARG A 260 23.80 1.31 8.45
N LYS A 261 24.96 0.71 8.65
CA LYS A 261 26.23 1.39 8.41
C LYS A 261 26.55 1.37 6.90
N VAL A 262 27.39 2.29 6.43
CA VAL A 262 27.71 2.42 4.99
C VAL A 262 28.39 1.16 4.44
N ASP A 263 29.20 0.50 5.26
CA ASP A 263 29.88 -0.78 4.99
C ASP A 263 28.91 -1.95 4.79
N GLN A 264 27.72 -1.91 5.41
CA GLN A 264 26.68 -2.93 5.24
C GLN A 264 26.04 -2.90 3.84
N LEU A 265 26.33 -1.91 3.00
CA LEU A 265 25.87 -1.80 1.62
C LEU A 265 26.80 -2.53 0.65
N TRP A 266 27.05 -3.82 0.91
CA TRP A 266 27.96 -4.66 0.12
C TRP A 266 27.54 -4.79 -1.36
N TRP A 267 26.24 -4.75 -1.64
CA TRP A 267 25.68 -4.81 -2.99
C TRP A 267 25.77 -3.49 -3.77
N VAL A 268 26.27 -2.41 -3.16
CA VAL A 268 26.38 -1.09 -3.80
C VAL A 268 27.84 -0.82 -4.17
N PRO A 269 28.12 -0.33 -5.40
CA PRO A 269 29.46 0.11 -5.81
C PRO A 269 30.04 1.12 -4.82
N ALA A 270 31.32 0.97 -4.47
CA ALA A 270 31.97 1.76 -3.41
C ALA A 270 31.78 3.27 -3.59
N GLN A 271 31.83 3.78 -4.83
CA GLN A 271 31.68 5.20 -5.13
C GLN A 271 30.27 5.74 -4.81
N LEU A 272 29.25 4.89 -4.78
CA LEU A 272 27.84 5.27 -4.58
C LEU A 272 27.34 5.01 -3.15
N ARG A 273 28.09 4.28 -2.33
CA ARG A 273 27.62 3.79 -1.01
C ARG A 273 27.12 4.92 -0.10
N ALA A 274 27.83 6.04 -0.01
CA ALA A 274 27.42 7.16 0.83
C ALA A 274 26.08 7.77 0.39
N ASN A 275 25.89 7.94 -0.93
CA ASN A 275 24.67 8.48 -1.51
C ASN A 275 23.49 7.52 -1.34
N VAL A 276 23.70 6.23 -1.62
CA VAL A 276 22.69 5.18 -1.44
C VAL A 276 22.32 5.04 0.04
N TRP A 277 23.31 5.11 0.92
CA TRP A 277 23.09 5.08 2.36
C TRP A 277 22.17 6.22 2.80
N GLN A 278 22.48 7.45 2.41
CA GLN A 278 21.64 8.61 2.74
C GLN A 278 20.22 8.44 2.19
N PHE A 279 20.09 7.98 0.95
CA PHE A 279 18.80 7.73 0.34
C PHE A 279 17.98 6.66 1.08
N LEU A 280 18.61 5.54 1.47
CA LEU A 280 17.95 4.48 2.23
C LEU A 280 17.50 4.97 3.61
N GLN A 281 18.32 5.78 4.28
CA GLN A 281 17.96 6.41 5.54
C GLN A 281 16.73 7.31 5.42
N GLN A 282 16.51 7.94 4.26
CA GLN A 282 15.36 8.81 4.01
C GLN A 282 14.11 8.01 3.64
N ILE A 283 14.23 6.95 2.84
CA ILE A 283 13.11 6.07 2.50
C ILE A 283 12.61 5.29 3.71
N ASP A 284 13.52 4.65 4.46
CA ASP A 284 13.16 3.74 5.55
C ASP A 284 12.35 4.45 6.65
N ARG A 285 12.49 5.78 6.78
CA ARG A 285 11.72 6.61 7.74
C ARG A 285 10.26 6.85 7.35
N LYS A 286 9.88 6.61 6.09
CA LYS A 286 8.61 7.12 5.55
C LYS A 286 7.84 6.09 4.75
N ILE A 287 8.51 5.18 4.04
CA ILE A 287 7.84 4.22 3.16
C ILE A 287 8.53 2.85 3.29
N PRO A 288 7.79 1.79 3.69
CA PRO A 288 8.30 0.43 3.65
C PRO A 288 8.33 -0.08 2.19
N ALA A 289 9.20 0.50 1.35
CA ALA A 289 9.20 0.31 -0.10
C ALA A 289 9.26 -1.17 -0.51
N GLY A 290 10.05 -1.99 0.19
CA GLY A 290 10.12 -3.43 -0.10
C GLY A 290 8.79 -4.17 0.13
N ARG A 291 8.01 -3.77 1.14
CA ARG A 291 6.68 -4.35 1.39
C ARG A 291 5.67 -3.91 0.32
N ALA A 292 5.74 -2.65 -0.12
CA ALA A 292 4.89 -2.15 -1.18
C ALA A 292 5.18 -2.83 -2.54
N VAL A 293 6.47 -3.01 -2.89
CA VAL A 293 6.89 -3.75 -4.08
C VAL A 293 6.42 -5.20 -4.02
N ALA A 294 6.63 -5.89 -2.89
CA ALA A 294 6.16 -7.26 -2.71
C ALA A 294 4.63 -7.39 -2.84
N ALA A 295 3.86 -6.47 -2.26
CA ALA A 295 2.41 -6.45 -2.40
C ALA A 295 1.98 -6.23 -3.86
N GLY A 296 2.69 -5.39 -4.60
CA GLY A 296 2.42 -5.20 -6.03
C GLY A 296 2.72 -6.44 -6.87
N HIS A 297 3.79 -7.19 -6.57
CA HIS A 297 4.03 -8.50 -7.20
C HIS A 297 2.88 -9.48 -6.97
N ILE A 298 2.40 -9.58 -5.73
CA ILE A 298 1.26 -10.43 -5.39
C ILE A 298 0.02 -9.99 -6.17
N LEU A 299 -0.22 -8.68 -6.27
CA LEU A 299 -1.35 -8.14 -7.04
C LEU A 299 -1.26 -8.52 -8.52
N VAL A 300 -0.10 -8.37 -9.15
CA VAL A 300 0.10 -8.76 -10.55
C VAL A 300 -0.14 -10.27 -10.75
N TRP A 301 0.28 -11.11 -9.80
CA TRP A 301 0.02 -12.54 -9.85
C TRP A 301 -1.45 -12.90 -9.68
N LEU A 302 -2.18 -12.20 -8.81
CA LEU A 302 -3.62 -12.38 -8.65
C LEU A 302 -4.39 -12.00 -9.92
N ILE A 303 -3.91 -10.97 -10.63
CA ILE A 303 -4.43 -10.60 -11.95
C ILE A 303 -4.10 -11.71 -12.96
N ALA A 304 -2.85 -12.18 -13.01
CA ALA A 304 -2.42 -13.27 -13.90
C ALA A 304 -3.22 -14.55 -13.71
N TYR A 305 -3.62 -14.86 -12.47
CA TYR A 305 -4.45 -16.00 -12.13
C TYR A 305 -5.82 -15.97 -12.85
N GLN A 306 -6.35 -14.79 -13.19
CA GLN A 306 -7.58 -14.65 -13.98
C GLN A 306 -7.39 -15.01 -15.46
N LYS A 307 -6.14 -15.26 -15.89
CA LYS A 307 -5.77 -15.50 -17.30
C LYS A 307 -6.33 -14.42 -18.26
N PRO A 308 -6.15 -13.12 -17.96
CA PRO A 308 -6.55 -12.07 -18.89
C PRO A 308 -5.68 -12.13 -20.15
N ASP A 309 -6.03 -11.34 -21.15
CA ASP A 309 -5.29 -11.34 -22.41
C ASP A 309 -3.82 -10.93 -22.20
N ILE A 310 -2.96 -11.41 -23.11
CA ILE A 310 -1.51 -11.23 -23.00
C ILE A 310 -1.14 -9.74 -23.01
N ASN A 311 -1.80 -8.93 -23.84
CA ASN A 311 -1.48 -7.50 -23.96
C ASN A 311 -1.83 -6.75 -22.68
N PHE A 312 -2.95 -7.10 -22.05
CA PHE A 312 -3.32 -6.58 -20.74
C PHE A 312 -2.28 -6.97 -19.68
N MET A 313 -1.82 -8.22 -19.65
CA MET A 313 -0.76 -8.63 -18.71
C MET A 313 0.55 -7.88 -18.91
N ILE A 314 0.96 -7.63 -20.17
CA ILE A 314 2.12 -6.81 -20.48
C ILE A 314 1.90 -5.38 -19.97
N GLY A 315 0.72 -4.81 -20.19
CA GLY A 315 0.34 -3.47 -19.70
C GLY A 315 0.38 -3.37 -18.18
N VAL A 316 -0.15 -4.37 -17.47
CA VAL A 316 -0.12 -4.46 -16.00
C VAL A 316 1.32 -4.53 -15.49
N TRP A 317 2.16 -5.37 -16.09
CA TRP A 317 3.59 -5.45 -15.73
C TRP A 317 4.33 -4.15 -16.01
N ALA A 318 4.09 -3.51 -17.15
CA ALA A 318 4.70 -2.24 -17.49
C ALA A 318 4.26 -1.13 -16.53
N LEU A 319 2.97 -1.06 -16.19
CA LEU A 319 2.44 -0.11 -15.22
C LEU A 319 3.05 -0.32 -13.83
N PHE A 320 3.13 -1.58 -13.38
CA PHE A 320 3.75 -1.93 -12.11
C PHE A 320 5.24 -1.54 -12.09
N ALA A 321 5.97 -1.86 -13.16
CA ALA A 321 7.37 -1.52 -13.33
C ALA A 321 7.59 0.01 -13.26
N VAL A 322 6.78 0.80 -13.97
CA VAL A 322 6.87 2.28 -13.93
C VAL A 322 6.49 2.83 -12.55
N SER A 323 5.48 2.24 -11.90
CA SER A 323 5.01 2.67 -10.58
C SER A 323 6.08 2.56 -9.49
N HIS A 324 7.05 1.65 -9.63
CA HIS A 324 8.21 1.56 -8.72
C HIS A 324 9.03 2.84 -8.66
N HIS A 325 9.03 3.65 -9.72
CA HIS A 325 9.83 4.87 -9.77
C HIS A 325 9.24 6.00 -8.92
N LEU A 326 7.96 5.91 -8.55
CA LEU A 326 7.30 6.85 -7.65
C LEU A 326 8.03 6.96 -6.30
N PHE A 327 8.60 5.86 -5.79
CA PHE A 327 9.37 5.88 -4.53
C PHE A 327 10.56 6.82 -4.59
N ILE A 328 11.28 6.86 -5.72
CA ILE A 328 12.41 7.79 -5.89
C ILE A 328 11.89 9.22 -6.02
N LEU A 329 10.84 9.45 -6.81
CA LEU A 329 10.28 10.79 -6.97
C LEU A 329 9.80 11.38 -5.63
N MET A 330 9.29 10.54 -4.73
CA MET A 330 8.93 10.95 -3.36
C MET A 330 10.16 11.40 -2.55
N THR A 331 11.29 10.70 -2.65
CA THR A 331 12.53 11.11 -1.94
C THR A 331 13.14 12.42 -2.46
N MET A 332 12.82 12.79 -3.70
CA MET A 332 13.26 14.03 -4.33
C MET A 332 12.44 15.25 -3.88
N GLN A 333 11.45 15.08 -3.01
CA GLN A 333 10.73 16.19 -2.41
C GLN A 333 11.61 16.92 -1.41
N THR A 334 11.49 18.25 -1.36
CA THR A 334 12.28 19.10 -0.45
C THR A 334 12.09 18.75 1.02
N ASP A 335 10.93 18.19 1.34
CA ASP A 335 10.53 17.82 2.70
C ASP A 335 11.20 16.51 3.16
N PHE A 336 11.73 15.72 2.20
CA PHE A 336 12.53 14.52 2.46
C PHE A 336 14.02 14.84 2.43
N SER A 337 14.44 15.59 1.40
CA SER A 337 15.84 15.88 1.11
C SER A 337 15.98 17.31 0.60
N PRO A 338 16.38 18.27 1.43
CA PRO A 338 16.66 19.61 0.97
C PRO A 338 17.72 19.57 -0.14
N HIS A 339 17.49 20.25 -1.26
CA HIS A 339 18.39 20.14 -2.41
C HIS A 339 19.81 20.66 -2.11
N TRP A 340 19.96 21.59 -1.17
CA TRP A 340 21.27 22.05 -0.69
C TRP A 340 22.07 20.89 -0.08
N LEU A 341 21.41 20.02 0.71
CA LEU A 341 22.04 18.87 1.35
C LEU A 341 22.48 17.84 0.30
N LEU A 342 21.61 17.59 -0.69
CA LEU A 342 21.95 16.67 -1.77
C LEU A 342 23.18 17.18 -2.55
N ARG A 343 23.25 18.47 -2.89
CA ARG A 343 24.43 19.06 -3.55
C ARG A 343 25.68 19.00 -2.68
N TRP A 344 25.54 19.20 -1.38
CA TRP A 344 26.66 19.14 -0.44
C TRP A 344 27.27 17.74 -0.40
N VAL A 345 26.44 16.70 -0.43
CA VAL A 345 26.91 15.31 -0.42
C VAL A 345 27.50 14.90 -1.76
N SER A 346 26.94 15.34 -2.89
CA SER A 346 27.43 14.92 -4.22
C SER A 346 26.91 15.76 -5.39
N SER A 347 27.62 15.65 -6.52
CA SER A 347 27.23 16.29 -7.77
C SER A 347 25.90 15.74 -8.34
N PRO A 348 25.15 16.53 -9.13
CA PRO A 348 23.92 16.07 -9.77
C PRO A 348 24.10 14.81 -10.64
N ALA A 349 25.22 14.68 -11.33
CA ALA A 349 25.54 13.50 -12.14
C ALA A 349 25.70 12.24 -11.28
N LYS A 350 26.33 12.36 -10.11
CA LYS A 350 26.48 11.24 -9.17
C LYS A 350 25.14 10.86 -8.53
N TRP A 351 24.25 11.84 -8.30
CA TRP A 351 22.87 11.57 -7.88
C TRP A 351 22.02 10.88 -8.94
N PHE A 352 22.18 11.25 -10.22
CA PHE A 352 21.57 10.51 -11.33
C PHE A 352 21.93 9.02 -11.27
N ILE A 353 23.24 8.70 -11.19
CA ILE A 353 23.72 7.32 -11.13
C ILE A 353 23.20 6.63 -9.86
N THR A 354 23.21 7.33 -8.73
CA THR A 354 22.70 6.79 -7.45
C THR A 354 21.23 6.39 -7.57
N TRP A 355 20.36 7.28 -8.05
CA TRP A 355 18.93 7.00 -8.18
C TRP A 355 18.64 5.92 -9.22
N PHE A 356 19.37 5.93 -10.33
CA PHE A 356 19.27 4.87 -11.33
C PHE A 356 19.67 3.50 -10.74
N TRP A 357 20.79 3.44 -10.00
CA TRP A 357 21.22 2.24 -9.27
C TRP A 357 20.17 1.73 -8.27
N MET A 358 19.52 2.65 -7.57
CA MET A 358 18.44 2.32 -6.63
C MET A 358 17.19 1.72 -7.30
N GLN A 359 17.05 1.86 -8.62
CA GLN A 359 16.05 1.15 -9.40
C GLN A 359 16.58 -0.22 -9.86
N ILE A 360 17.82 -0.28 -10.37
CA ILE A 360 18.44 -1.54 -10.83
C ILE A 360 18.32 -2.66 -9.79
N ARG A 361 18.43 -2.36 -8.48
CA ARG A 361 18.29 -3.37 -7.41
C ARG A 361 16.99 -4.18 -7.46
N TRP A 362 15.92 -3.64 -8.04
CA TRP A 362 14.62 -4.32 -8.16
C TRP A 362 14.50 -5.18 -9.41
N LEU A 363 15.45 -5.08 -10.34
CA LEU A 363 15.42 -5.80 -11.61
C LEU A 363 15.47 -7.33 -11.40
N LEU A 364 16.25 -7.80 -10.42
CA LEU A 364 16.31 -9.22 -10.09
C LEU A 364 14.98 -9.73 -9.48
N PRO A 365 14.41 -9.11 -8.43
CA PRO A 365 13.05 -9.45 -7.98
C PRO A 365 12.00 -9.41 -9.09
N LEU A 366 12.07 -8.41 -9.98
CA LEU A 366 11.17 -8.26 -11.12
C LEU A 366 11.27 -9.45 -12.07
N LEU A 367 12.49 -9.81 -12.48
CA LEU A 367 12.77 -10.97 -13.32
C LEU A 367 12.32 -12.28 -12.68
N ILE A 368 12.66 -12.51 -11.41
CA ILE A 368 12.26 -13.73 -10.68
C ILE A 368 10.73 -13.83 -10.67
N SER A 369 10.04 -12.73 -10.37
CA SER A 369 8.58 -12.74 -10.29
C SER A 369 7.91 -12.96 -11.66
N MET A 370 8.43 -12.36 -12.74
CA MET A 370 7.95 -12.62 -14.10
C MET A 370 8.23 -14.07 -14.53
N ASN A 371 9.37 -14.64 -14.18
CA ASN A 371 9.71 -16.02 -14.53
C ASN A 371 8.91 -17.05 -13.74
N LEU A 372 8.64 -16.79 -12.46
CA LEU A 372 7.71 -17.60 -11.67
C LEU A 372 6.30 -17.53 -12.25
N GLN A 373 5.86 -16.35 -12.69
CA GLN A 373 4.58 -16.20 -13.35
C GLN A 373 4.53 -16.92 -14.70
N LEU A 374 5.58 -16.81 -15.51
CA LEU A 374 5.74 -17.55 -16.76
C LEU A 374 5.64 -19.07 -16.51
N PHE A 375 6.30 -19.57 -15.47
CA PHE A 375 6.24 -20.98 -15.10
C PHE A 375 4.84 -21.44 -14.69
N LEU A 376 4.05 -20.59 -14.04
CA LEU A 376 2.72 -20.94 -13.53
C LEU A 376 1.57 -20.69 -14.52
N PHE A 377 1.72 -19.69 -15.40
CA PHE A 377 0.63 -19.14 -16.22
C PHE A 377 1.01 -18.93 -17.69
N ASP A 378 2.21 -19.32 -18.12
CA ASP A 378 2.74 -19.13 -19.47
C ASP A 378 2.84 -17.66 -19.95
N VAL A 379 2.76 -16.69 -19.02
CA VAL A 379 2.89 -15.24 -19.28
C VAL A 379 3.61 -14.51 -18.13
N PRO A 380 4.41 -13.46 -18.39
CA PRO A 380 4.80 -12.91 -19.69
C PRO A 380 5.91 -13.73 -20.37
N ARG A 381 5.89 -13.84 -21.70
CA ARG A 381 6.91 -14.59 -22.47
C ARG A 381 8.25 -13.86 -22.45
N GLY A 382 9.34 -14.54 -22.82
CA GLY A 382 10.69 -13.95 -22.78
C GLY A 382 10.82 -12.62 -23.54
N GLN A 383 10.17 -12.49 -24.70
CA GLN A 383 10.17 -11.24 -25.47
C GLN A 383 9.45 -10.10 -24.71
N ASP A 384 8.30 -10.42 -24.11
CA ASP A 384 7.52 -9.47 -23.31
C ASP A 384 8.29 -9.00 -22.08
N GLN A 385 9.01 -9.91 -21.42
CA GLN A 385 9.87 -9.59 -20.29
C GLN A 385 10.96 -8.58 -20.70
N VAL A 386 11.58 -8.75 -21.87
CA VAL A 386 12.56 -7.79 -22.41
C VAL A 386 11.92 -6.42 -22.63
N VAL A 387 10.71 -6.36 -23.21
CA VAL A 387 9.97 -5.10 -23.39
C VAL A 387 9.70 -4.41 -22.04
N ILE A 388 9.20 -5.16 -21.06
CA ILE A 388 8.92 -4.65 -19.70
C ILE A 388 10.20 -4.11 -19.05
N ILE A 389 11.33 -4.83 -19.19
CA ILE A 389 12.63 -4.41 -18.65
C ILE A 389 13.14 -3.15 -19.34
N ILE A 390 12.99 -3.03 -20.66
CA ILE A 390 13.36 -1.81 -21.39
C ILE A 390 12.53 -0.63 -20.88
N ILE A 391 11.22 -0.78 -20.74
CA ILE A 391 10.32 0.24 -20.18
C ILE A 391 10.78 0.63 -18.76
N TYR A 392 11.09 -0.36 -17.92
CA TYR A 392 11.59 -0.14 -16.56
C TYR A 392 12.89 0.66 -16.53
N LEU A 393 13.88 0.28 -17.35
CA LEU A 393 15.17 0.96 -17.38
C LEU A 393 15.07 2.38 -17.95
N LEU A 394 14.29 2.58 -19.02
CA LEU A 394 14.09 3.90 -19.60
C LEU A 394 13.37 4.84 -18.63
N SER A 395 12.28 4.37 -18.01
CA SER A 395 11.53 5.18 -17.05
C SER A 395 12.32 5.44 -15.76
N ALA A 396 13.18 4.50 -15.32
CA ALA A 396 14.15 4.72 -14.23
C ALA A 396 15.15 5.83 -14.58
N ALA A 397 15.70 5.81 -15.79
CA ALA A 397 16.64 6.83 -16.26
C ALA A 397 15.98 8.20 -16.35
N VAL A 398 14.75 8.28 -16.87
CA VAL A 398 13.97 9.52 -16.92
C VAL A 398 13.71 10.06 -15.51
N ALA A 399 13.26 9.22 -14.57
CA ALA A 399 13.01 9.64 -13.19
C ALA A 399 14.28 10.16 -12.50
N ALA A 400 15.41 9.47 -12.69
CA ALA A 400 16.71 9.91 -12.18
C ALA A 400 17.17 11.23 -12.80
N ALA A 401 16.97 11.42 -14.11
CA ALA A 401 17.32 12.64 -14.83
C ALA A 401 16.50 13.83 -14.32
N VAL A 402 15.20 13.65 -14.12
CA VAL A 402 14.31 14.68 -13.55
C VAL A 402 14.83 15.16 -12.20
N GLY A 403 15.21 14.26 -11.30
CA GLY A 403 15.79 14.64 -10.01
C GLY A 403 17.12 15.38 -10.14
N ALA A 404 18.00 14.94 -11.05
CA ALA A 404 19.33 15.54 -11.22
C ALA A 404 19.21 16.96 -11.77
N VAL A 405 18.31 17.18 -12.72
CA VAL A 405 17.97 18.51 -13.25
C VAL A 405 17.37 19.40 -12.17
N ARG A 406 16.48 18.86 -11.33
CA ARG A 406 15.87 19.59 -10.22
C ARG A 406 16.90 20.05 -9.19
N ILE A 407 17.84 19.17 -8.82
CA ILE A 407 18.97 19.55 -7.96
C ILE A 407 19.79 20.65 -8.63
N LYS A 408 20.11 20.53 -9.93
CA LYS A 408 20.94 21.50 -10.68
C LYS A 408 20.29 22.89 -10.81
N THR A 409 18.97 22.98 -10.80
CA THR A 409 18.24 24.25 -10.99
C THR A 409 17.84 24.95 -9.69
N SER A 410 17.86 24.28 -8.54
CA SER A 410 17.29 24.80 -7.29
C SER A 410 18.16 25.79 -6.49
N VAL A 411 19.35 26.12 -6.96
CA VAL A 411 20.19 27.16 -6.35
C VAL A 411 20.54 28.13 -7.46
N LYS A 412 19.76 29.21 -7.51
CA LYS A 412 20.08 30.48 -8.14
C LYS A 412 19.84 31.55 -7.08
#